data_AF-A0A2M6WK04-F1
#
_entry.id   AF-A0A2M6WK04-F1
#
_cell.length_a   1.000
_cell.length_b   1.000
_cell.length_c   1.000
_cell.angle_alpha   90.00
_cell.angle_beta   90.00
_cell.angle_gamma   90.00
#
_symmetry.space_group_name_H-M   'P 1'
#
loop_
_entity.id
_entity.type
_entity.pdbx_description
1 polymer ?
#
loop_
_entity_poly.entity_id
_entity_poly.type
_entity_poly.pdbx_seq_one_letter_code
_entity_poly.pdbx_strand_id
1 'polypeptide(L)' 'MRKCEICEKTSKMGGTRKLLRGHYNPTNWTRKYPNLQKTTTPKGEKVLACTKCIKTFSKDARLADRKAKKELVK' A
#
# COMPACT_ATOMS: atom_id res chain seq x y z
N MET A 1 -4.14 -17.75 -4.28
CA MET A 1 -3.55 -16.81 -3.29
C MET A 1 -4.03 -15.41 -3.62
N ARG A 2 -4.59 -14.65 -2.67
CA ARG A 2 -5.02 -13.27 -2.94
C ARG A 2 -3.79 -12.38 -3.12
N LYS A 3 -3.67 -11.74 -4.29
CA LYS A 3 -2.59 -10.80 -4.62
C LYS A 3 -3.18 -9.45 -5.03
N CYS A 4 -2.40 -8.40 -4.89
CA CYS A 4 -2.77 -7.11 -5.48
C CYS A 4 -2.68 -7.21 -7.00
N GLU A 5 -3.73 -6.84 -7.73
CA GLU A 5 -3.73 -6.88 -9.20
C GLU A 5 -2.85 -5.80 -9.83
N ILE A 6 -2.50 -4.75 -9.08
CA ILE A 6 -1.72 -3.59 -9.59
C ILE A 6 -0.22 -3.74 -9.34
N CYS A 7 0.19 -4.18 -8.14
CA CYS A 7 1.60 -4.28 -7.75
C CYS A 7 2.02 -5.69 -7.33
N GLU A 8 1.15 -6.67 -7.58
CA GLU A 8 1.42 -8.10 -7.38
C GLU A 8 1.85 -8.51 -5.98
N LYS A 9 1.64 -7.65 -4.98
CA LYS A 9 1.97 -7.97 -3.59
C LYS A 9 1.20 -9.20 -3.14
N THR A 10 1.97 -10.17 -2.68
CA THR A 10 1.51 -11.41 -2.07
C THR A 10 1.77 -11.40 -0.56
N SER A 11 1.30 -12.42 0.13
CA SER A 11 1.66 -12.64 1.53
C SER A 11 3.14 -13.01 1.66
N LYS A 12 3.75 -12.62 2.78
CA LYS A 12 5.15 -12.94 3.09
C LYS A 12 5.26 -13.52 4.50
N MET A 13 6.21 -14.42 4.71
CA MET A 13 6.55 -14.87 6.07
C MET A 13 7.44 -13.84 6.74
N GLY A 14 7.13 -13.47 7.98
CA GLY A 14 7.92 -12.55 8.78
C GLY A 14 8.06 -13.02 10.22
N GLY A 15 9.30 -13.10 10.68
CA GLY A 15 9.62 -13.34 12.08
C GLY A 15 9.48 -12.07 12.92
N THR A 16 8.99 -12.19 14.15
CA THR A 16 9.05 -11.13 15.15
C THR A 16 10.28 -11.30 16.03
N ARG A 17 10.95 -10.20 16.37
CA ARG A 17 12.03 -10.19 17.36
C ARG A 17 11.59 -9.39 18.58
N LYS A 18 11.89 -9.88 19.78
CA LYS A 18 11.64 -9.16 21.03
C LYS A 18 12.96 -8.86 21.71
N LEU A 19 13.13 -7.62 22.17
CA LEU A 19 14.31 -7.20 22.92
C LEU A 19 14.18 -7.74 24.35
N LEU A 20 15.17 -8.52 24.78
CA LEU A 20 15.28 -9.03 26.13
C LEU A 20 16.69 -8.74 26.65
N ARG A 21 16.78 -7.95 27.73
CA ARG A 21 18.04 -7.62 28.44
C ARG A 21 19.22 -7.30 27.50
N GLY A 22 18.98 -6.48 26.47
CA GLY A 22 20.02 -6.01 25.53
C GLY A 22 20.14 -6.80 24.22
N HIS A 23 19.46 -7.94 24.06
CA HIS A 23 19.53 -8.75 22.83
C HIS A 23 18.15 -8.99 22.19
N TYR A 24 18.09 -8.88 20.86
CA TYR A 24 16.87 -9.16 20.10
C TYR A 24 16.74 -10.66 19.81
N ASN A 25 15.86 -11.34 20.55
CA ASN A 25 15.61 -12.76 20.35
C ASN A 25 14.50 -12.98 19.30
N PRO A 26 14.71 -13.79 18.24
CA PRO A 26 13.61 -14.25 17.38
C PRO A 26 12.56 -15.02 18.19
N THR A 27 11.29 -14.78 17.87
CA THR A 27 10.15 -15.39 18.58
C THR A 27 9.35 -16.27 17.62
N ASN A 28 8.26 -15.75 17.05
CA ASN A 28 7.39 -16.53 16.17
C ASN A 28 7.44 -16.01 14.73
N TRP A 29 7.26 -16.92 13.78
CA TRP A 29 7.12 -16.63 12.37
C TRP A 29 5.64 -16.61 12.01
N THR A 30 5.17 -15.47 11.54
CA THR A 30 3.77 -15.29 11.14
C THR A 30 3.68 -14.85 9.70
N ARG A 31 2.64 -15.31 9.00
CA ARG A 31 2.35 -14.84 7.65
C ARG A 31 1.74 -13.44 7.72
N LYS A 32 2.34 -12.48 7.02
CA LYS A 32 1.82 -11.13 6.87
C LYS A 32 1.13 -11.00 5.52
N TYR A 33 -0.11 -10.53 5.54
CA TYR A 33 -0.91 -10.33 4.34
C TYR A 33 -0.91 -8.86 3.94
N PRO A 34 -0.91 -8.55 2.63
CA PRO A 34 -1.18 -7.20 2.18
C PRO A 34 -2.63 -6.81 2.52
N ASN A 35 -2.85 -5.54 2.89
CA ASN A 35 -4.19 -4.98 3.09
C ASN A 35 -4.86 -4.78 1.73
N LEU A 36 -5.51 -5.82 1.23
CA LEU A 36 -6.20 -5.88 -0.05
C LEU A 36 -7.65 -5.48 0.11
N GLN A 37 -8.15 -4.63 -0.78
CA GLN A 37 -9.53 -4.18 -0.82
C GLN A 37 -10.08 -4.23 -2.25
N LYS A 38 -11.39 -4.49 -2.38
CA LYS A 38 -12.11 -4.40 -3.65
C LYS A 38 -12.35 -2.93 -3.96
N THR A 39 -11.85 -2.44 -5.09
CA THR A 39 -11.93 -1.02 -5.45
C THR A 39 -12.16 -0.82 -6.93
N THR A 40 -12.74 0.31 -7.29
CA THR A 40 -12.86 0.75 -8.69
C THR A 40 -11.67 1.63 -9.05
N THR A 41 -11.00 1.33 -10.16
CA THR A 41 -9.90 2.15 -10.68
C THR A 41 -10.43 3.49 -11.22
N PRO A 42 -9.57 4.51 -11.41
CA PRO A 42 -9.97 5.75 -12.08
C PRO A 42 -10.51 5.54 -13.50
N LYS A 43 -10.20 4.40 -14.13
CA LYS A 43 -10.70 4.00 -15.45
C LYS A 43 -12.07 3.29 -15.39
N GLY A 44 -12.60 3.04 -14.19
CA GLY A 44 -13.91 2.40 -13.98
C GLY A 44 -13.88 0.89 -13.77
N GLU A 45 -12.70 0.26 -13.74
CA GLU A 45 -12.57 -1.20 -13.61
C GLU A 45 -12.59 -1.64 -12.14
N LYS A 46 -13.26 -2.76 -11.83
CA LYS A 46 -13.27 -3.33 -10.47
C LYS A 46 -12.08 -4.26 -10.28
N VAL A 47 -11.20 -3.94 -9.34
CA VAL A 47 -9.95 -4.66 -9.07
C VAL A 47 -9.75 -4.94 -7.59
N LEU A 48 -8.98 -5.99 -7.27
CA LEU A 48 -8.48 -6.26 -5.92
C LEU A 48 -7.12 -5.58 -5.72
N ALA A 49 -7.11 -4.41 -5.07
CA ALA A 49 -5.91 -3.59 -4.92
C ALA A 49 -5.48 -3.43 -3.46
N CYS A 50 -4.18 -3.26 -3.22
CA CYS A 50 -3.68 -2.93 -1.89
C CYS A 50 -3.90 -1.46 -1.55
N THR A 51 -4.05 -1.12 -0.26
CA THR A 51 -4.29 0.25 0.19
C THR A 51 -3.26 1.28 -0.29
N LYS A 52 -1.99 0.87 -0.48
CA LYS A 52 -0.95 1.75 -1.05
C LYS A 52 -1.26 2.17 -2.49
N CYS A 53 -1.76 1.25 -3.32
CA CYS A 53 -2.13 1.51 -4.72
C CYS A 53 -3.45 2.28 -4.83
N ILE A 54 -4.38 2.03 -3.92
CA ILE A 54 -5.63 2.80 -3.87
C ILE A 54 -5.33 4.28 -3.55
N LYS A 55 -4.41 4.54 -2.62
CA LYS A 55 -3.99 5.90 -2.27
C LYS A 55 -3.33 6.65 -3.43
N THR A 56 -2.74 5.96 -4.41
CA THR A 56 -2.15 6.63 -5.57
C THR A 56 -3.18 7.14 -6.56
N PHE A 57 -4.39 6.58 -6.60
CA PHE A 57 -5.45 7.02 -7.53
C PHE A 57 -5.82 8.50 -7.37
N SER A 58 -5.80 9.03 -6.15
CA SER A 58 -6.11 10.44 -5.88
C SER A 58 -4.88 11.35 -5.91
N LYS A 59 -3.66 10.79 -6.01
CA LYS A 59 -2.42 11.56 -5.95
C LYS A 59 -2.20 12.37 -7.21
N ASP A 60 -2.46 11.79 -8.37
CA ASP A 60 -2.26 12.45 -9.66
C ASP A 60 -3.24 13.61 -9.84
N ALA A 61 -4.51 13.41 -9.47
CA ALA A 61 -5.52 14.49 -9.43
C ALA A 61 -5.10 15.64 -8.49
N ARG A 62 -4.58 15.32 -7.30
CA ARG A 62 -4.07 16.34 -6.37
C ARG A 62 -2.83 17.06 -6.88
N LEU A 63 -1.94 16.38 -7.60
CA LEU A 63 -0.75 17.00 -8.19
C LEU A 63 -1.13 17.98 -9.31
N ALA A 64 -2.11 17.60 -10.15
CA ALA A 64 -2.65 18.48 -11.18
C ALA A 64 -3.29 19.75 -10.58
N ASP A 65 -4.15 19.61 -9.57
CA ASP A 65 -4.76 20.74 -8.85
C ASP A 65 -3.70 21.68 -8.23
N ARG A 66 -2.66 21.11 -7.59
CA ARG A 66 -1.56 21.91 -7.03
C ARG A 66 -0.76 22.66 -8.09
N LYS A 67 -0.54 22.05 -9.27
CA LYS A 67 0.18 22.70 -10.38
C LYS A 67 -0.64 23.86 -10.93
N ALA A 68 -1.93 23.66 -11.18
CA ALA A 68 -2.84 24.71 -11.64
C ALA A 68 -2.90 25.89 -10.65
N LYS A 69 -3.02 25.61 -9.34
CA LYS A 69 -2.98 26.65 -8.30
C LYS A 69 -1.66 27.42 -8.27
N LYS A 70 -0.53 26.77 -8.54
CA LYS A 70 0.78 27.43 -8.59
C LYS A 70 0.92 28.35 -9.82
N GLU A 71 0.33 27.96 -10.95
CA GLU A 71 0.33 28.77 -12.18
C GLU A 71 -0.56 30.01 -12.06
N LEU A 72 -1.66 29.95 -11.31
CA LEU A 72 -2.54 31.11 -11.04
C LEU A 72 -1.94 32.16 -10.08
N VAL A 73 -0.94 31.78 -9.29
CA VAL A 73 -0.27 32.65 -8.31
C VAL A 73 1.04 33.25 -8.87
N LYS A 74 1.48 32.78 -10.06
CA LYS A 74 2.68 33.27 -10.74
C LYS A 74 2.35 34.44 -11.65
#